data_AF-A0A5E4MHA0-F1
#
_entry.id   AF-A0A5E4MHA0-F1
#
_cell.length_a   1.000
_cell.length_b   1.000
_cell.length_c   1.000
_cell.angle_alpha   90.00
_cell.angle_beta   90.00
_cell.angle_gamma   90.00
#
_symmetry.space_group_name_H-M   'P 1'
#
loop_
_entity.id
_entity.type
_entity.pdbx_description
1 polymer ?
#
loop_
_entity_poly.entity_id
_entity_poly.type
_entity_poly.pdbx_seq_one_letter_code
_entity_poly.pdbx_strand_id
1 'polypeptide(L)'
;MAEVQTYQSKKSMMDSARKRKLIGKSVNTNWSDDKIFMNDSLTAFNRNLFFKARVLAHEVGYKYVWFRDSKLFIKKKESTKAIIIDNEFALSKFT
;
A
#
# COMPACT_ATOMS: atom_id res chain seq x y z
N MET A 1 -22.75 -1.12 2.27
CA MET A 1 -21.32 -1.53 2.32
C MET A 1 -21.02 -2.12 0.95
N ALA A 2 -20.34 -1.37 0.07
CA ALA A 2 -20.11 -1.82 -1.30
C ALA A 2 -18.91 -2.78 -1.31
N GLU A 3 -19.16 -4.08 -1.28
CA GLU A 3 -18.13 -5.10 -1.41
C GLU A 3 -17.67 -5.16 -2.87
N VAL A 4 -16.43 -4.73 -3.11
CA VAL A 4 -15.84 -4.74 -4.45
C VAL A 4 -15.46 -6.18 -4.81
N GLN A 5 -16.25 -6.75 -5.72
CA GLN A 5 -15.98 -8.00 -6.40
C GLN A 5 -14.68 -7.87 -7.22
N THR A 6 -13.69 -8.69 -6.85
CA THR A 6 -12.39 -8.88 -7.52
C THR A 6 -11.30 -7.84 -7.23
N TYR A 7 -10.16 -8.31 -6.68
CA TYR A 7 -8.93 -7.55 -6.44
C TYR A 7 -8.48 -6.68 -7.63
N GLN A 8 -8.69 -7.18 -8.86
CA GLN A 8 -8.37 -6.46 -10.10
C GLN A 8 -9.19 -5.17 -10.27
N SER A 9 -10.48 -5.19 -9.93
CA SER A 9 -11.37 -4.03 -10.00
C SER A 9 -10.94 -2.95 -9.00
N LYS A 10 -10.63 -3.37 -7.76
CA LYS A 10 -10.08 -2.48 -6.73
C LYS A 10 -8.77 -1.83 -7.19
N LYS A 11 -7.86 -2.63 -7.75
CA LYS A 11 -6.57 -2.15 -8.28
C LYS A 11 -6.76 -1.14 -9.41
N SER A 12 -7.61 -1.44 -10.38
CA SER A 12 -7.90 -0.55 -11.51
C SER A 12 -8.51 0.78 -11.06
N MET A 13 -9.43 0.76 -10.07
CA MET A 13 -9.98 1.96 -9.46
C MET A 13 -8.90 2.79 -8.76
N MET A 14 -8.03 2.17 -7.96
CA MET A 14 -6.97 2.88 -7.23
C MET A 14 -5.94 3.52 -8.17
N ASP A 15 -5.57 2.85 -9.26
CA ASP A 15 -4.67 3.41 -10.27
C ASP A 15 -5.32 4.55 -11.06
N SER A 16 -6.60 4.44 -11.37
CA SER A 16 -7.37 5.50 -12.03
C SER A 16 -7.54 6.72 -11.12
N ALA A 17 -7.82 6.51 -9.84
CA ALA A 17 -7.94 7.56 -8.83
C ALA A 17 -6.64 8.36 -8.66
N ARG A 18 -5.48 7.68 -8.61
CA ARG A 18 -4.16 8.32 -8.54
C ARG A 18 -3.84 9.16 -9.77
N LYS A 19 -4.18 8.68 -10.97
CA LYS A 19 -3.97 9.43 -12.22
C LYS A 19 -4.87 10.66 -12.31
N ARG A 20 -6.14 10.52 -11.89
CA ARG A 20 -7.17 11.55 -12.09
C ARG A 20 -7.20 12.62 -11.01
N LYS A 21 -6.48 12.44 -9.89
CA LYS A 21 -6.50 13.34 -8.70
C LYS A 21 -7.93 13.79 -8.38
N LEU A 22 -8.73 12.84 -7.89
CA LEU A 22 -10.17 13.01 -7.68
C LEU A 22 -10.50 14.28 -6.89
N ILE A 23 -11.44 15.07 -7.43
CA ILE A 23 -12.04 16.24 -6.77
C ILE A 23 -13.49 15.89 -6.39
N GLY A 24 -14.03 16.50 -5.32
CA GLY A 24 -15.39 16.21 -4.85
C GLY A 24 -16.44 16.32 -5.95
N LYS A 25 -16.38 17.38 -6.76
CA LYS A 25 -17.26 17.58 -7.93
C LYS A 25 -17.22 16.47 -8.97
N SER A 26 -16.10 15.77 -9.10
CA SER A 26 -15.95 14.66 -10.07
C SER A 26 -16.63 13.36 -9.63
N VAL A 27 -16.96 13.27 -8.34
CA VAL A 27 -17.65 12.13 -7.72
C VAL A 27 -19.13 12.46 -7.50
N ASN A 28 -19.42 13.66 -7.01
CA ASN A 28 -20.78 14.16 -6.83
C ASN A 28 -20.81 15.67 -7.09
N THR A 29 -21.72 16.11 -7.95
CA THR A 29 -21.88 17.53 -8.31
C THR A 29 -22.24 18.43 -7.12
N ASN A 30 -22.74 17.86 -6.01
CA ASN A 30 -23.08 18.56 -4.78
C ASN A 30 -21.90 18.68 -3.78
N TRP A 31 -20.75 18.06 -4.07
CA TRP A 31 -19.59 18.12 -3.18
C TRP A 31 -18.68 19.29 -3.56
N SER A 32 -17.98 19.85 -2.56
CA SER A 32 -16.97 20.88 -2.75
C SER A 32 -15.84 20.43 -3.68
N ASP A 33 -15.08 21.36 -4.25
CA ASP A 33 -13.93 21.07 -5.12
C ASP A 33 -12.71 20.51 -4.36
N ASP A 34 -12.92 20.06 -3.12
CA ASP A 34 -11.89 19.49 -2.28
C ASP A 34 -11.30 18.22 -2.89
N LYS A 35 -10.00 18.02 -2.64
CA LYS A 35 -9.27 16.85 -3.10
C LYS A 35 -9.71 15.62 -2.31
N ILE A 36 -10.19 14.61 -3.02
CA ILE A 36 -10.52 13.31 -2.43
C ILE A 36 -9.29 12.42 -2.47
N PHE A 37 -8.90 11.94 -1.30
CA PHE A 37 -7.82 10.96 -1.14
C PHE A 37 -8.44 9.57 -1.00
N MET A 38 -8.14 8.70 -1.97
CA MET A 38 -8.51 7.29 -1.92
C MET A 38 -7.29 6.50 -1.47
N ASN A 39 -7.33 5.98 -0.23
CA ASN A 39 -6.24 5.18 0.33
C ASN A 39 -6.64 3.69 0.39
N ASP A 40 -5.64 2.81 0.32
CA ASP A 40 -5.89 1.38 0.54
C ASP A 40 -6.01 1.14 2.05
N SER A 41 -7.13 0.55 2.48
CA SER A 41 -7.31 0.17 3.88
C SER A 41 -6.34 -0.95 4.25
N LEU A 42 -5.26 -0.59 4.93
CA LEU A 42 -4.41 -1.55 5.62
C LEU A 42 -5.25 -2.26 6.68
N THR A 43 -5.55 -3.54 6.46
CA THR A 43 -6.12 -4.42 7.48
C THR A 43 -5.22 -4.42 8.73
N ALA A 44 -5.79 -4.75 9.90
CA ALA A 44 -5.01 -4.83 11.14
C ALA A 44 -3.77 -5.72 10.99
N PHE A 45 -3.92 -6.84 10.27
CA PHE A 45 -2.82 -7.73 9.89
C PHE A 45 -1.73 -7.01 9.09
N ASN A 46 -2.08 -6.31 8.01
CA ASN A 46 -1.10 -5.60 7.17
C ASN A 46 -0.42 -4.44 7.92
N ARG A 47 -1.11 -3.77 8.85
CA ARG A 47 -0.51 -2.76 9.73
C ARG A 47 0.58 -3.37 10.62
N ASN A 48 0.27 -4.50 11.25
CA ASN A 48 1.23 -5.22 12.09
C ASN A 48 2.44 -5.69 11.26
N LEU A 49 2.19 -6.26 10.09
CA LEU A 49 3.24 -6.71 9.16
C LEU A 49 4.13 -5.54 8.72
N PHE A 50 3.55 -4.40 8.37
CA PHE A 50 4.29 -3.18 8.01
C PHE A 50 5.16 -2.68 9.16
N PHE A 51 4.63 -2.68 10.38
CA PHE A 51 5.39 -2.25 11.55
C PHE A 51 6.60 -3.17 11.81
N LYS A 52 6.38 -4.49 11.84
CA LYS A 52 7.44 -5.49 12.01
C LYS A 52 8.50 -5.39 10.91
N ALA A 53 8.09 -5.24 9.66
CA ALA A 53 9.02 -5.08 8.54
C ALA A 53 9.84 -3.81 8.63
N ARG A 54 9.27 -2.71 9.14
CA ARG A 54 10.00 -1.46 9.31
C ARG A 54 11.05 -1.57 10.42
N VAL A 55 10.72 -2.25 11.52
CA VAL A 55 11.68 -2.54 12.60
C VAL A 55 12.82 -3.41 12.07
N LEU A 56 12.50 -4.53 11.42
CA LEU A 56 13.51 -5.42 10.85
C LEU A 56 14.34 -4.72 9.77
N ALA A 57 13.72 -3.87 8.96
CA ALA A 57 14.45 -3.07 7.97
C ALA A 57 15.48 -2.15 8.63
N HIS A 58 15.14 -1.54 9.77
CA HIS A 58 16.08 -0.73 10.53
C HIS A 58 17.23 -1.58 11.11
N GLU A 59 16.92 -2.76 11.65
CA GLU A 59 17.92 -3.67 12.25
C GLU A 59 18.88 -4.26 11.20
N VAL A 60 18.36 -4.69 10.05
CA VAL A 60 19.13 -5.37 8.99
C VAL A 60 19.74 -4.36 7.98
N GLY A 61 19.40 -3.08 8.09
CA GLY A 61 19.91 -2.01 7.24
C GLY A 61 19.27 -1.93 5.85
N TYR A 62 17.97 -2.23 5.75
CA TYR A 62 17.16 -1.94 4.57
C TYR A 62 16.73 -0.46 4.55
N LYS A 63 17.00 0.22 3.43
CA LYS A 63 16.75 1.67 3.31
C LYS A 63 15.30 2.04 2.95
N TYR A 64 14.58 1.15 2.26
CA TYR A 64 13.25 1.48 1.75
C TYR A 64 12.23 0.40 2.11
N VAL A 65 11.09 0.84 2.67
CA VAL A 65 9.93 0.00 2.98
C VAL A 65 8.68 0.75 2.53
N TRP A 66 7.85 0.13 1.69
CA TRP A 66 6.59 0.73 1.24
C TRP A 66 5.52 -0.32 1.01
N PHE A 67 4.27 0.08 1.13
CA PHE A 67 3.12 -0.78 0.89
C PHE A 67 2.42 -0.37 -0.40
N ARG A 68 2.12 -1.34 -1.27
CA ARG A 68 1.44 -1.10 -2.54
C ARG A 68 0.64 -2.34 -2.95
N ASP A 69 -0.57 -2.15 -3.47
CA ASP A 69 -1.39 -3.26 -4.02
C ASP A 69 -1.59 -4.40 -3.01
N SER A 70 -1.88 -4.07 -1.75
CA SER A 70 -1.97 -5.02 -0.63
C SER A 70 -0.69 -5.82 -0.33
N LYS A 71 0.45 -5.44 -0.91
CA LYS A 71 1.75 -6.11 -0.75
C LYS A 71 2.76 -5.18 -0.11
N LEU A 72 3.56 -5.72 0.80
CA LEU A 72 4.65 -5.01 1.43
C LEU A 72 5.93 -5.23 0.63
N PHE A 73 6.66 -4.15 0.37
CA PHE A 73 7.91 -4.19 -0.34
C PHE A 73 9.02 -3.66 0.56
N ILE A 74 10.13 -4.39 0.60
CA ILE A 74 11.37 -3.97 1.27
C ILE A 74 12.51 -3.94 0.25
N LYS A 75 13.42 -2.97 0.36
CA LYS A 75 14.56 -2.83 -0.55
C LYS A 75 15.78 -2.31 0.21
N LYS A 76 16.91 -2.98 0.03
CA LYS A 76 18.10 -2.71 0.84
C LYS A 76 18.81 -1.44 0.40
N LYS A 77 19.16 -1.37 -0.88
CA LYS A 77 19.79 -0.22 -1.54
C LYS A 77 19.10 0.03 -2.88
N GLU A 78 19.39 1.17 -3.53
CA GLU A 78 18.75 1.52 -4.78
C GLU A 78 19.04 0.53 -5.93
N SER A 79 20.23 -0.07 -5.93
CA SER A 79 20.65 -1.09 -6.93
C SER A 79 20.14 -2.51 -6.64
N THR A 80 19.59 -2.79 -5.46
CA THR A 80 19.09 -4.14 -5.13
C THR A 80 17.64 -4.32 -5.55
N LYS A 81 17.23 -5.53 -5.96
CA LYS A 81 15.82 -5.83 -6.25
C LYS A 81 14.97 -5.65 -4.99
N ALA A 82 13.74 -5.15 -5.18
CA ALA A 82 12.75 -5.07 -4.10
C ALA A 82 12.21 -6.48 -3.81
N ILE A 83 12.08 -6.81 -2.54
CA ILE A 83 11.55 -8.08 -2.05
C ILE A 83 10.12 -7.85 -1.59
N ILE A 84 9.23 -8.77 -1.96
CA ILE A 84 7.84 -8.75 -1.53
C ILE A 84 7.74 -9.56 -0.24
N ILE A 85 7.15 -8.96 0.79
CA ILE A 85 6.80 -9.59 2.04
C ILE A 85 5.27 -9.73 2.06
N ASP A 86 4.80 -10.96 2.01
CA ASP A 86 3.39 -11.33 2.10
C ASP A 86 3.03 -11.87 3.49
N ASN A 87 4.00 -12.46 4.19
CA ASN A 87 3.81 -13.13 5.47
C ASN A 87 4.87 -12.76 6.52
N GLU A 88 4.54 -12.94 7.79
CA GLU A 88 5.50 -12.80 8.90
C GLU A 88 6.66 -13.80 8.80
N PHE A 89 6.43 -14.99 8.26
CA PHE A 89 7.49 -15.98 8.05
C PHE A 89 8.53 -15.52 7.01
N ALA A 90 8.11 -14.71 6.03
CA ALA A 90 9.04 -14.12 5.08
C ALA A 90 9.96 -13.10 5.79
N LEU A 91 9.48 -12.42 6.83
CA LEU A 91 10.30 -11.49 7.63
C LEU A 91 11.36 -12.22 8.45
N SER A 92 10.99 -13.31 9.12
CA SER A 92 11.94 -14.06 9.96
C SER A 92 13.10 -14.67 9.19
N LYS A 93 12.99 -14.80 7.86
CA LYS A 93 14.08 -15.29 7.00
C LYS A 93 15.20 -14.25 6.79
N PHE A 94 14.97 -13.00 7.18
CA PHE A 94 15.91 -11.89 7.03
C PHE A 94 16.55 -11.45 8.35
N THR A 95 16.14 -12.02 9.48
CA THR A 95 16.84 -11.98 10.78
C THR A 95 17.97 -12.98 10.76
#